data_AF-A0A1H6TG27-F1
#
_entry.id   AF-A0A1H6TG27-F1
#
_cell.length_a   1.000
_cell.length_b   1.000
_cell.length_c   1.000
_cell.angle_alpha   90.00
_cell.angle_beta   90.00
_cell.angle_gamma   90.00
#
_symmetry.space_group_name_H-M   'P 1'
#
loop_
_entity.id
_entity.type
_entity.pdbx_description
1 polymer ?
#
loop_
_entity_poly.entity_id
_entity_poly.type
_entity_poly.pdbx_seq_one_letter_code
_entity_poly.pdbx_strand_id
1 'polypeptide(L)'
;MEKKDLYQLTDEELVVEKKKLNKSKIFNAAAIGFLGGILIFGIVSWSLSSDKNLGFFIPMVIPIVFIYRMLKGPNKTKDLEEVLKERNLN
;
A
#
# COMPACT_ATOMS: atom_id res chain seq x y z
N MET A 1 7.42 13.77 -4.23
CA MET A 1 7.72 14.16 -5.61
C MET A 1 6.56 14.97 -6.06
N GLU A 2 6.85 16.23 -6.32
CA GLU A 2 5.88 17.12 -6.93
C GLU A 2 5.84 16.83 -8.43
N LYS A 3 4.72 17.13 -9.08
CA LYS A 3 4.55 16.96 -10.53
C LYS A 3 5.71 17.60 -11.33
N LYS A 4 6.25 18.72 -10.85
CA LYS A 4 7.42 19.41 -11.44
C LYS A 4 8.69 18.57 -11.47
N ASP A 5 8.92 17.73 -10.45
CA ASP A 5 10.08 16.83 -10.40
C ASP A 5 9.98 15.76 -11.50
N LEU A 6 8.76 15.29 -11.80
CA LEU A 6 8.51 14.26 -12.80
C LEU A 6 8.80 14.76 -14.23
N TYR A 7 8.53 16.04 -14.51
CA TYR A 7 8.86 16.63 -15.82
C TYR A 7 10.37 16.82 -16.05
N GLN A 8 11.19 16.80 -14.99
CA GLN A 8 12.64 16.94 -15.13
C GLN A 8 13.33 15.61 -15.46
N LEU A 9 12.62 14.48 -15.28
CA LEU A 9 13.14 13.16 -15.60
C LEU A 9 13.17 12.94 -17.11
N THR A 10 14.18 12.20 -17.57
CA THR A 10 14.25 11.63 -18.92
C THR A 10 13.23 10.51 -19.10
N ASP A 11 12.97 10.13 -20.34
CA ASP A 11 11.98 9.09 -20.64
C ASP A 11 12.36 7.71 -20.06
N GLU A 12 13.67 7.41 -20.02
CA GLU A 12 14.21 6.21 -19.38
C GLU A 12 13.97 6.21 -17.87
N GLU A 13 14.22 7.34 -17.20
CA GLU A 13 13.99 7.51 -15.77
C GLU A 13 12.50 7.44 -15.40
N LEU A 14 11.63 7.98 -16.24
CA LEU A 14 10.17 7.90 -16.08
C LEU A 14 9.67 6.45 -16.12
N VAL A 15 10.19 5.63 -17.03
CA VAL A 15 9.85 4.19 -17.11
C VAL A 15 10.35 3.43 -15.88
N VAL A 16 11.54 3.77 -15.37
CA VAL A 16 12.08 3.20 -14.13
C VAL A 16 11.19 3.56 -12.93
N GLU A 17 10.79 4.82 -12.79
CA GLU A 17 9.92 5.26 -11.69
C GLU A 17 8.52 4.61 -11.79
N LYS A 18 7.98 4.41 -13.01
CA LYS A 18 6.74 3.64 -13.25
C LYS A 18 6.86 2.20 -12.72
N LYS A 19 7.96 1.52 -13.02
CA LYS A 19 8.21 0.14 -12.59
C LYS A 19 8.31 0.04 -11.06
N LYS A 20 9.02 0.99 -10.44
CA LYS A 20 9.15 1.10 -8.99
C LYS A 20 7.80 1.35 -8.31
N LEU A 21 6.99 2.24 -8.87
CA LEU A 21 5.63 2.50 -8.41
C LEU A 21 4.77 1.24 -8.47
N ASN A 22 4.79 0.50 -9.58
CA ASN A 22 4.06 -0.75 -9.73
C ASN A 22 4.52 -1.82 -8.74
N LYS A 23 5.83 -1.96 -8.54
CA LYS A 23 6.38 -2.86 -7.51
C LYS A 23 5.88 -2.48 -6.11
N SER A 24 5.85 -1.20 -5.79
CA SER A 24 5.31 -0.70 -4.52
C SER A 24 3.81 -0.96 -4.38
N LYS A 25 3.01 -0.81 -5.46
CA LYS A 25 1.57 -1.14 -5.45
C LYS A 25 1.35 -2.61 -5.10
N ILE A 26 2.07 -3.52 -5.77
CA ILE A 26 1.98 -4.96 -5.54
C ILE A 26 2.38 -5.29 -4.10
N PHE A 27 3.49 -4.74 -3.62
CA PHE A 27 3.94 -4.95 -2.24
C PHE A 27 2.91 -4.46 -1.22
N ASN A 28 2.36 -3.25 -1.40
CA ASN A 28 1.34 -2.71 -0.50
C ASN A 28 0.07 -3.58 -0.52
N ALA A 29 -0.38 -4.01 -1.70
CA ALA A 29 -1.54 -4.90 -1.81
C ALA A 29 -1.31 -6.25 -1.12
N ALA A 30 -0.14 -6.86 -1.32
CA ALA A 30 0.24 -8.11 -0.67
C ALA A 30 0.35 -7.94 0.86
N ALA A 31 0.97 -6.85 1.33
CA ALA A 31 1.10 -6.55 2.75
C ALA A 31 -0.27 -6.31 3.41
N ILE A 32 -1.15 -5.53 2.77
CA ILE A 32 -2.52 -5.31 3.28
C ILE A 32 -3.29 -6.63 3.31
N GLY A 33 -3.20 -7.46 2.28
CA GLY A 33 -3.83 -8.78 2.24
C GLY A 33 -3.33 -9.70 3.35
N PHE A 34 -2.02 -9.74 3.58
CA PHE A 34 -1.41 -10.51 4.67
C PHE A 34 -1.86 -10.03 6.06
N LEU A 35 -1.80 -8.72 6.32
CA LEU A 35 -2.21 -8.14 7.60
C LEU A 35 -3.73 -8.31 7.83
N GLY A 36 -4.54 -8.14 6.78
CA GLY A 36 -5.97 -8.41 6.81
C GLY A 36 -6.27 -9.88 7.09
N GLY A 37 -5.51 -10.80 6.48
CA GLY A 37 -5.59 -12.23 6.75
C GLY A 37 -5.31 -12.56 8.21
N ILE A 38 -4.26 -11.97 8.80
CA ILE A 38 -3.94 -12.14 10.23
C ILE A 38 -5.08 -11.62 11.12
N LEU A 39 -5.66 -10.46 10.78
CA LEU A 39 -6.78 -9.89 11.54
C LEU A 39 -8.01 -10.81 11.49
N ILE A 40 -8.39 -11.28 10.30
CA ILE A 40 -9.53 -12.19 10.12
C ILE A 40 -9.28 -13.49 10.88
N PHE A 41 -8.12 -14.10 10.69
CA PHE A 41 -7.75 -15.33 11.38
C PHE A 41 -7.80 -15.14 12.90
N GLY A 42 -7.21 -14.07 13.42
CA GLY A 42 -7.23 -13.78 14.85
C GLY A 42 -8.65 -13.60 15.40
N ILE A 43 -9.53 -12.87 14.70
CA ILE A 43 -10.93 -12.69 15.12
C ILE A 43 -11.66 -14.03 15.13
N VAL A 44 -11.49 -14.86 14.09
CA VAL A 44 -12.11 -16.19 13.99
C VAL A 44 -11.61 -17.10 15.10
N SER A 45 -10.29 -17.17 15.34
CA SER A 45 -9.70 -17.95 16.41
C SER A 45 -10.17 -17.51 17.80
N TRP A 46 -10.27 -16.20 18.04
CA TRP A 46 -10.80 -15.67 19.30
C TRP A 46 -12.29 -15.98 19.47
N SER A 47 -13.09 -15.87 18.41
CA SER A 47 -14.52 -16.20 18.45
C SER A 47 -14.79 -17.68 18.71
N LEU A 48 -13.89 -18.57 18.27
CA LEU A 48 -13.98 -20.01 18.47
C LEU A 48 -13.35 -20.47 19.81
N SER A 49 -12.61 -19.59 20.49
CA SER A 49 -11.98 -19.89 21.77
C SER A 49 -12.96 -19.74 22.93
N SER A 50 -12.90 -20.64 23.91
CA SER A 50 -13.74 -20.60 25.12
C SER A 50 -13.38 -19.42 26.03
N ASP A 51 -12.13 -18.98 26.02
CA ASP A 51 -11.62 -17.86 26.82
C ASP A 51 -11.69 -16.55 26.03
N LYS A 52 -12.70 -15.74 26.32
CA LYS A 52 -12.90 -14.42 25.70
C LYS A 52 -12.14 -13.33 26.43
N ASN A 53 -10.81 -13.36 26.34
CA ASN A 53 -9.99 -12.28 26.87
C ASN A 53 -9.92 -11.12 25.86
N LEU A 54 -10.37 -9.93 26.28
CA LEU A 54 -10.32 -8.72 25.45
C LEU A 54 -8.89 -8.21 25.22
N GLY A 55 -7.94 -8.59 26.06
CA GLY A 55 -6.52 -8.26 25.89
C GLY A 55 -5.91 -8.79 24.58
N PHE A 56 -6.56 -9.79 23.96
CA PHE A 56 -6.19 -10.32 22.66
C PHE A 56 -6.24 -9.29 21.52
N PHE A 57 -7.08 -8.26 21.63
CA PHE A 57 -7.23 -7.23 20.60
C PHE A 57 -6.14 -6.14 20.66
N ILE A 58 -5.41 -6.02 21.77
CA ILE A 58 -4.34 -5.01 21.93
C ILE A 58 -3.28 -5.12 20.82
N PRO A 59 -2.69 -6.31 20.55
CA PRO A 59 -1.73 -6.45 19.45
C PRO A 59 -2.34 -6.26 18.06
N MET A 60 -3.66 -6.40 17.88
CA MET A 60 -4.32 -6.17 16.57
C MET A 60 -4.35 -4.71 16.16
N VAL A 61 -4.16 -3.76 17.09
CA VAL A 61 -4.07 -2.33 16.75
C VAL A 61 -2.88 -2.07 15.83
N ILE A 62 -1.77 -2.80 16.01
CA ILE A 62 -0.55 -2.64 15.21
C ILE A 62 -0.83 -2.87 13.72
N PRO A 63 -1.29 -4.05 13.25
CA PRO A 63 -1.57 -4.27 11.83
C PRO A 63 -2.62 -3.30 11.27
N ILE A 64 -3.62 -2.88 12.06
CA ILE A 64 -4.62 -1.88 11.65
C ILE A 64 -3.96 -0.54 11.33
N VAL A 65 -3.07 -0.05 12.21
CA VAL A 65 -2.35 1.22 11.99
C VAL A 65 -1.44 1.13 10.76
N PHE A 66 -0.79 -0.02 10.53
CA PHE A 66 0.02 -0.25 9.33
C PHE A 66 -0.82 -0.20 8.05
N ILE A 67 -1.97 -0.89 8.02
CA ILE A 67 -2.90 -0.85 6.88
C ILE A 67 -3.37 0.60 6.61
N TYR A 68 -3.79 1.32 7.65
CA TYR A 68 -4.22 2.71 7.53
C TYR A 68 -3.13 3.61 6.92
N ARG A 69 -1.89 3.46 7.38
CA ARG A 69 -0.75 4.22 6.87
C ARG A 69 -0.44 3.88 5.41
N MET A 70 -0.56 2.62 5.01
CA MET A 70 -0.36 2.19 3.61
C MET A 70 -1.45 2.75 2.69
N LEU A 71 -2.71 2.77 3.13
CA LEU A 71 -3.84 3.30 2.36
C LEU A 71 -3.78 4.83 2.22
N LYS A 72 -3.31 5.55 3.25
CA LYS A 72 -3.17 7.01 3.24
C LYS A 72 -1.91 7.49 2.48
N GLY A 73 -1.18 6.58 1.83
CA GLY A 73 -0.01 6.94 1.03
C GLY A 73 -0.37 7.99 -0.04
N PRO A 74 0.56 8.91 -0.36
CA PRO A 74 0.31 9.96 -1.34
C PRO A 74 -0.06 9.38 -2.72
N ASN A 75 -1.02 10.02 -3.40
CA ASN A 75 -1.51 9.70 -4.76
C ASN A 75 -0.48 10.00 -5.87
N LYS A 76 0.77 9.58 -5.67
CA LYS A 76 1.91 9.72 -6.61
C LYS A 76 1.65 9.07 -7.97
N THR A 77 0.66 8.17 -8.01
CA THR A 77 0.17 7.47 -9.19
C THR A 77 -0.37 8.38 -10.27
N LYS A 78 -1.20 9.36 -9.90
CA LYS A 78 -1.92 10.16 -10.89
C LYS A 78 -0.98 11.10 -11.64
N ASP A 79 -0.12 11.78 -10.90
CA ASP A 79 0.84 12.74 -11.49
C ASP A 79 1.85 12.04 -12.41
N LEU A 80 2.31 10.83 -12.05
CA LEU A 80 3.22 10.05 -12.90
C LEU A 80 2.52 9.48 -14.15
N GLU A 81 1.30 8.99 -14.01
CA GLU A 81 0.50 8.49 -15.15
C GLU A 81 0.19 9.60 -16.16
N GLU A 82 -0.05 10.82 -15.68
CA GLU A 82 -0.28 11.99 -16.53
C GLU A 82 0.95 12.36 -17.37
N VAL A 83 2.13 12.48 -16.75
CA VAL A 83 3.39 12.80 -17.45
C VAL A 83 3.76 11.71 -18.46
N LEU A 84 3.59 10.44 -18.09
CA LEU A 84 3.83 9.31 -19.01
C LEU A 84 2.90 9.34 -20.22
N LYS A 85 1.63 9.73 -20.04
CA LYS A 85 0.65 9.84 -21.11
C LYS A 85 0.95 11.02 -22.05
N GLU A 86 1.31 12.17 -21.50
CA GLU A 86 1.69 13.35 -22.30
C GLU A 86 2.90 13.07 -23.20
N ARG A 87 3.85 12.23 -22.75
CA ARG A 87 5.04 11.84 -23.51
C ARG A 87 4.87 10.58 -24.37
N ASN A 88 3.67 10.01 -24.45
CA ASN A 88 3.40 8.76 -25.18
C ASN A 88 4.27 7.57 -24.73
N LEU A 89 4.55 7.48 -23.42
CA LEU A 89 5.34 6.39 -22.79
C LEU A 89 4.46 5.34 -22.08
N ASN A 90 3.14 5.36 -22.32
CA ASN A 90 2.16 4.49 -21.68
C ASN A 90 1.13 3.93 -22.67
#